data_AF-A0A7C3X8M4-F1
#
_entry.id   AF-A0A7C3X8M4-F1
#
_cell.length_a   1.000
_cell.length_b   1.000
_cell.length_c   1.000
_cell.angle_alpha   90.00
_cell.angle_beta   90.00
_cell.angle_gamma   90.00
#
_symmetry.space_group_name_H-M   'P 1'
#
loop_
_entity.id
_entity.type
_entity.pdbx_description
1 polymer ?
#
loop_
_entity_poly.entity_id
_entity_poly.type
_entity_poly.pdbx_seq_one_letter_code
_entity_poly.pdbx_strand_id
1 'polypeptide(L)'
;MLLCRQEEDTGCWRKVHKLGRISKGESKGLEYQGNKVIRLSEECLVVDASNLVVGRLSSIVAKKLMEGKKVAIVNAERALLTGTRRRTIEDRLSFLEVKSRINPKHTPKHYRRPDNLLRRTIRGMLPRRKPSGAEALRRLRVYVGVPELYEGKSTSLKEAEFDTAGRKYITLGELCRAVGWRGDVKERRTKGGAV
;
A
#
# COMPACT_ATOMS: atom_id res chain seq x y z
N MET A 1 33.92 -6.48 -40.78
CA MET A 1 34.20 -5.07 -41.18
C MET A 1 32.87 -4.51 -41.70
N LEU A 2 32.33 -3.36 -41.25
CA LEU A 2 32.87 -1.98 -41.27
C LEU A 2 32.99 -1.46 -42.71
N LEU A 3 32.42 -0.32 -43.16
CA LEU A 3 31.45 0.66 -42.61
C LEU A 3 30.34 0.92 -43.69
N CYS A 4 29.40 1.88 -43.72
CA CYS A 4 28.98 3.11 -43.00
C CYS A 4 27.44 3.09 -42.79
N ARG A 5 26.71 4.00 -42.10
CA ARG A 5 26.86 5.40 -41.61
C ARG A 5 26.33 6.52 -42.54
N GLN A 6 25.86 7.62 -41.93
CA GLN A 6 25.03 8.73 -42.47
C GLN A 6 23.60 8.28 -42.82
N GLU A 7 22.51 8.73 -42.17
CA GLU A 7 22.30 9.76 -41.12
C GLU A 7 22.46 11.22 -41.62
N GLU A 8 21.35 11.82 -42.08
CA GLU A 8 21.19 13.27 -42.30
C GLU A 8 19.88 13.77 -41.65
N ASP A 9 20.02 14.61 -40.62
CA ASP A 9 18.91 15.32 -39.97
C ASP A 9 18.60 16.64 -40.69
N THR A 10 17.41 16.79 -41.27
CA THR A 10 16.84 18.13 -41.53
C THR A 10 15.32 18.17 -41.26
N GLY A 11 14.90 19.19 -40.49
CA GLY A 11 13.52 19.70 -40.58
C GLY A 11 12.58 19.50 -39.38
N CYS A 12 12.25 20.62 -38.74
CA CYS A 12 10.94 20.90 -38.12
C CYS A 12 10.40 19.93 -37.03
N TRP A 13 10.86 20.10 -35.79
CA TRP A 13 10.20 19.56 -34.58
C TRP A 13 8.84 20.23 -34.29
N ARG A 14 7.84 20.01 -35.15
CA ARG A 14 6.50 20.65 -35.05
C ARG A 14 5.38 19.68 -34.65
N LYS A 15 5.40 19.30 -33.37
CA LYS A 15 4.19 19.10 -32.54
C LYS A 15 3.13 18.11 -33.08
N VAL A 16 3.41 16.80 -33.05
CA VAL A 16 2.39 15.74 -33.20
C VAL A 16 2.59 14.55 -32.25
N HIS A 17 1.45 14.02 -31.79
CA HIS A 17 1.18 12.77 -31.06
C HIS A 17 2.36 11.99 -30.41
N LYS A 18 2.48 12.12 -29.08
CA LYS A 18 3.06 11.09 -28.20
C LYS A 18 1.99 10.35 -27.37
N LEU A 19 0.87 10.01 -28.01
CA LEU A 19 0.01 8.92 -27.54
C LEU A 19 0.79 7.62 -27.76
N GLY A 20 1.34 7.07 -26.68
CA GLY A 20 2.18 5.86 -26.74
C GLY A 20 1.41 4.68 -27.33
N ARG A 21 2.07 3.91 -28.21
CA ARG A 21 1.48 2.73 -28.86
C ARG A 21 0.95 1.76 -27.80
N ILE A 22 -0.37 1.63 -27.72
CA ILE A 22 -1.02 0.56 -26.96
C ILE A 22 -0.73 -0.74 -27.72
N SER A 23 0.00 -1.66 -27.10
CA SER A 23 0.21 -3.01 -27.63
C SER A 23 -1.13 -3.72 -27.75
N LYS A 24 -1.49 -4.16 -28.97
CA LYS A 24 -2.72 -4.94 -29.24
C LYS A 24 -2.77 -6.15 -28.30
N GLY A 25 -3.81 -6.28 -27.46
CA GLY A 25 -3.91 -7.44 -26.57
C GLY A 25 -4.92 -7.43 -25.43
N GLU A 26 -5.59 -6.31 -25.07
CA GLU A 26 -6.55 -6.33 -23.94
C GLU A 26 -7.73 -5.34 -24.08
N SER A 27 -8.48 -5.45 -25.17
CA SER A 27 -9.72 -4.67 -25.39
C SER A 27 -10.92 -5.27 -24.64
N LYS A 28 -11.05 -4.95 -23.34
CA LYS A 28 -12.26 -5.25 -22.54
C LYS A 28 -12.91 -3.97 -22.01
N GLY A 29 -14.18 -3.76 -22.37
CA GLY A 29 -15.11 -2.88 -21.68
C GLY A 29 -14.79 -1.37 -21.67
N LEU A 30 -15.15 -0.68 -22.76
CA LEU A 30 -15.35 0.77 -22.76
C LEU A 30 -16.66 1.11 -23.47
N GLU A 31 -17.71 1.34 -22.69
CA GLU A 31 -18.97 1.91 -23.17
C GLU A 31 -19.03 3.41 -22.84
N TYR A 32 -19.74 4.17 -23.67
CA TYR A 32 -19.92 5.61 -23.53
C TYR A 32 -21.40 5.93 -23.32
N GLN A 33 -21.71 6.64 -22.24
CA GLN A 33 -22.98 7.35 -22.09
C GLN A 33 -22.67 8.86 -22.04
N GLY A 34 -22.69 9.48 -23.22
CA GLY A 34 -22.24 10.85 -23.44
C GLY A 34 -20.73 11.06 -23.17
N ASN A 35 -20.34 12.30 -22.89
CA ASN A 35 -18.94 12.71 -22.68
C ASN A 35 -18.28 12.19 -21.37
N LYS A 36 -18.85 11.17 -20.71
CA LYS A 36 -18.24 10.49 -19.56
C LYS A 36 -17.74 9.10 -19.95
N VAL A 37 -16.42 8.92 -19.89
CA VAL A 37 -15.79 7.58 -19.93
C VAL A 37 -16.09 6.87 -18.62
N ILE A 38 -17.15 6.06 -18.62
CA ILE A 38 -17.46 5.15 -17.51
C ILE A 38 -16.49 3.99 -17.60
N ARG A 39 -15.43 4.01 -16.79
CA ARG A 39 -14.64 2.79 -16.56
C ARG A 39 -15.55 1.78 -15.86
N LEU A 40 -15.60 0.55 -16.36
CA LEU A 40 -16.20 -0.57 -15.64
C LEU A 40 -15.70 -0.54 -14.20
N SER A 41 -16.63 -0.69 -13.25
CA SER A 41 -16.35 -0.61 -11.82
C SER A 41 -15.59 -1.85 -11.36
N GLU A 42 -14.27 -1.86 -11.60
CA GLU A 42 -13.36 -2.86 -11.06
C GLU A 42 -13.58 -2.97 -9.54
N GLU A 43 -14.13 -4.11 -9.12
CA GLU A 43 -14.55 -4.39 -7.75
C GLU A 43 -13.38 -4.14 -6.79
N CYS A 44 -13.52 -3.09 -5.98
CA CYS A 44 -12.49 -2.71 -5.03
C CYS A 44 -12.74 -3.46 -3.72
N LEU A 45 -11.91 -4.47 -3.45
CA LEU A 45 -11.96 -5.20 -2.18
C LEU A 45 -11.51 -4.26 -1.05
N VAL A 46 -12.46 -3.78 -0.26
CA VAL A 46 -12.19 -2.98 0.93
C VAL A 46 -11.98 -3.92 2.12
N VAL A 47 -10.82 -3.81 2.77
CA VAL A 47 -10.44 -4.64 3.93
C VAL A 47 -10.30 -3.74 5.15
N ASP A 48 -11.02 -4.04 6.23
CA ASP A 48 -10.74 -3.43 7.54
C ASP A 48 -9.51 -4.11 8.16
N ALA A 49 -8.52 -3.31 8.60
CA ALA A 49 -7.35 -3.83 9.30
C ALA A 49 -7.55 -3.98 10.83
N SER A 50 -8.69 -3.54 11.36
CA SER A 50 -9.02 -3.63 12.79
C SER A 50 -8.89 -5.08 13.30
N ASN A 51 -8.13 -5.27 14.39
CA ASN A 51 -7.86 -6.56 15.03
C ASN A 51 -7.15 -7.62 14.14
N LEU A 52 -6.68 -7.25 12.94
CA LEU A 52 -5.96 -8.17 12.05
C LEU A 52 -4.44 -8.12 12.30
N VAL A 53 -3.80 -9.28 12.31
CA VAL A 53 -2.34 -9.39 12.44
C VAL A 53 -1.66 -8.94 11.15
N VAL A 54 -0.83 -7.89 11.23
CA VAL A 54 -0.18 -7.22 10.09
C VAL A 54 0.48 -8.19 9.10
N GLY A 55 1.17 -9.23 9.59
CA GLY A 55 1.82 -10.24 8.75
C GLY A 55 0.83 -11.13 7.97
N ARG A 56 -0.22 -11.63 8.65
CA ARG A 56 -1.27 -12.46 8.05
C ARG A 56 -2.03 -11.66 6.97
N LEU A 57 -2.51 -10.48 7.35
CA LEU A 57 -3.15 -9.51 6.47
C LEU A 57 -2.30 -9.21 5.22
N SER A 58 -1.01 -8.95 5.40
CA SER A 58 -0.11 -8.62 4.29
C SER A 58 0.06 -9.76 3.28
N SER A 59 0.06 -11.02 3.75
CA SER A 59 0.19 -12.20 2.88
C SER A 59 -1.07 -12.41 2.01
N ILE A 60 -2.25 -12.38 2.63
CA ILE A 60 -3.54 -12.54 1.93
C ILE A 60 -3.71 -11.41 0.91
N VAL A 61 -3.46 -10.16 1.31
CA VAL A 61 -3.55 -9.00 0.42
C VAL A 61 -2.54 -9.10 -0.73
N ALA A 62 -1.30 -9.53 -0.50
CA ALA A 62 -0.32 -9.74 -1.57
C ALA A 62 -0.81 -10.76 -2.60
N LYS A 63 -1.42 -11.87 -2.18
CA LYS A 63 -2.07 -12.84 -3.09
C LYS A 63 -3.18 -12.19 -3.90
N LYS A 64 -4.09 -11.42 -3.28
CA LYS A 64 -5.19 -10.72 -4.00
C LYS A 64 -4.71 -9.66 -5.00
N LEU A 65 -3.63 -8.95 -4.72
CA LEU A 65 -3.04 -7.99 -5.66
C LEU A 65 -2.38 -8.66 -6.87
N MET A 66 -1.84 -9.88 -6.68
CA MET A 66 -1.31 -10.74 -7.76
C MET A 66 -2.43 -11.44 -8.56
N GLU A 67 -3.57 -11.77 -7.94
CA GLU A 67 -4.83 -12.16 -8.61
C GLU A 67 -5.43 -11.02 -9.48
N GLY A 68 -4.79 -9.85 -9.56
CA GLY A 68 -5.22 -8.72 -10.38
C GLY A 68 -6.16 -7.72 -9.70
N LYS A 69 -6.65 -8.03 -8.49
CA LYS A 69 -7.71 -7.26 -7.82
C LYS A 69 -7.20 -5.93 -7.26
N LYS A 70 -8.07 -4.91 -7.24
CA LYS A 70 -7.85 -3.67 -6.49
C LYS A 70 -8.20 -3.90 -5.03
N VAL A 71 -7.29 -3.52 -4.12
CA VAL A 71 -7.48 -3.67 -2.68
C VAL A 71 -7.28 -2.32 -2.00
N ALA A 72 -8.24 -1.92 -1.17
CA ALA A 72 -8.17 -0.76 -0.31
C ALA A 72 -8.21 -1.21 1.15
N ILE A 73 -7.14 -0.96 1.91
CA ILE A 73 -7.12 -1.23 3.35
C ILE A 73 -7.52 0.04 4.10
N VAL A 74 -8.48 -0.07 5.03
CA VAL A 74 -8.89 1.01 5.95
C VAL A 74 -8.45 0.71 7.39
N ASN A 75 -8.47 1.73 8.26
CA ASN A 75 -8.08 1.63 9.68
C ASN A 75 -6.68 1.04 9.92
N ALA A 76 -5.67 1.38 9.09
CA ALA A 76 -4.33 0.79 9.17
C ALA A 76 -3.65 0.98 10.55
N GLU A 77 -4.06 1.98 11.33
CA GLU A 77 -3.64 2.21 12.72
C GLU A 77 -4.16 1.17 13.73
N ARG A 78 -5.28 0.49 13.43
CA ARG A 78 -5.91 -0.54 14.28
C ARG A 78 -5.39 -1.97 14.00
N ALA A 79 -4.46 -2.11 13.05
CA ALA A 79 -3.78 -3.37 12.77
C ALA A 79 -2.88 -3.78 13.94
N LEU A 80 -2.74 -5.08 14.20
CA LEU A 80 -2.05 -5.62 15.36
C LEU A 80 -0.67 -6.19 15.02
N LEU A 81 0.29 -5.93 15.91
CA LEU A 81 1.60 -6.58 15.95
C LEU A 81 1.71 -7.42 17.22
N THR A 82 2.12 -8.68 17.06
CA THR A 82 2.35 -9.63 18.15
C THR A 82 3.70 -9.38 18.81
N GLY A 83 3.73 -9.19 20.13
CA GLY A 83 4.97 -8.92 20.87
C GLY A 83 4.75 -8.13 22.16
N THR A 84 5.83 -7.95 22.94
CA THR A 84 5.83 -7.03 24.07
C THR A 84 6.05 -5.60 23.59
N ARG A 85 5.21 -4.66 24.07
CA ARG A 85 5.25 -3.23 23.69
C ARG A 85 6.66 -2.62 23.69
N ARG A 86 7.47 -2.90 24.70
CA ARG A 86 8.88 -2.46 24.81
C ARG A 86 9.72 -2.98 23.62
N ARG A 87 9.85 -4.29 23.49
CA ARG A 87 10.62 -4.94 22.42
C ARG A 87 10.20 -4.49 21.03
N THR A 88 8.89 -4.45 20.73
CA THR A 88 8.42 -4.03 19.40
C THR A 88 8.71 -2.56 19.09
N ILE A 89 8.86 -1.70 20.11
CA ILE A 89 9.33 -0.32 19.95
C ILE A 89 10.87 -0.30 19.79
N GLU A 90 11.63 -1.06 20.57
CA GLU A 90 13.09 -1.18 20.49
C GLU A 90 13.57 -1.74 19.12
N ASP A 91 12.96 -2.85 18.66
CA ASP A 91 13.12 -3.43 17.31
C ASP A 91 12.82 -2.40 16.20
N ARG A 92 11.91 -1.44 16.49
CA ARG A 92 11.53 -0.40 15.54
C ARG A 92 12.42 0.82 15.58
N LEU A 93 12.95 1.20 16.76
CA LEU A 93 13.88 2.32 16.94
C LEU A 93 15.26 1.99 16.37
N SER A 94 15.81 0.83 16.69
CA SER A 94 17.07 0.32 16.11
C SER A 94 17.04 0.28 14.57
N PHE A 95 15.89 -0.06 13.97
CA PHE A 95 15.71 0.03 12.52
C PHE A 95 15.85 1.47 11.96
N LEU A 96 15.51 2.51 12.74
CA LEU A 96 15.64 3.91 12.32
C LEU A 96 17.10 4.41 12.39
N GLU A 97 17.90 3.84 13.28
CA GLU A 97 19.33 4.17 13.45
C GLU A 97 20.16 3.74 12.22
N VAL A 98 19.69 2.72 11.49
CA VAL A 98 20.27 2.27 10.22
C VAL A 98 20.24 3.40 9.19
N LYS A 99 21.40 4.04 9.01
CA LYS A 99 21.64 5.17 8.11
C LYS A 99 22.97 5.02 7.36
N SER A 100 23.03 5.48 6.12
CA SER A 100 24.24 5.39 5.29
C SER A 100 25.27 6.43 5.74
N ARG A 101 26.42 5.97 6.29
CA ARG A 101 27.50 6.86 6.79
C ARG A 101 28.04 7.85 5.75
N ILE A 102 28.11 7.43 4.48
CA ILE A 102 28.72 8.22 3.38
C ILE A 102 27.78 9.28 2.83
N ASN A 103 26.50 8.95 2.60
CA ASN A 103 25.54 9.86 1.98
C ASN A 103 24.13 9.64 2.55
N PRO A 104 23.59 10.58 3.35
CA PRO A 104 22.24 10.49 3.91
C PRO A 104 21.15 10.25 2.85
N LYS A 105 21.29 10.76 1.62
CA LYS A 105 20.30 10.61 0.54
C LYS A 105 20.10 9.14 0.10
N HIS A 106 21.07 8.27 0.35
CA HIS A 106 21.01 6.83 0.01
C HIS A 106 20.51 5.95 1.17
N THR A 107 20.20 6.53 2.33
CA THR A 107 19.66 5.83 3.50
C THR A 107 18.32 5.15 3.17
N PRO A 108 18.06 3.91 3.65
CA PRO A 108 16.76 3.26 3.53
C PRO A 108 15.63 4.14 4.06
N LYS A 109 14.66 4.52 3.20
CA LYS A 109 13.59 5.45 3.60
C LYS A 109 12.73 4.91 4.76
N HIS A 110 12.85 5.56 5.91
CA HIS A 110 12.11 5.28 7.12
C HIS A 110 10.72 5.93 7.07
N TYR A 111 9.68 5.15 7.37
CA TYR A 111 8.29 5.61 7.42
C TYR A 111 7.77 5.58 8.86
N ARG A 112 7.17 6.70 9.29
CA ARG A 112 6.57 6.86 10.63
C ARG A 112 5.04 6.66 10.66
N ARG A 113 4.31 7.01 9.58
CA ARG A 113 2.85 6.82 9.49
C ARG A 113 2.48 5.33 9.30
N PRO A 114 1.35 4.85 9.86
CA PRO A 114 0.94 3.44 9.80
C PRO A 114 0.59 2.97 8.38
N ASP A 115 -0.06 3.81 7.59
CA ASP A 115 -0.40 3.56 6.17
C ASP A 115 0.82 3.14 5.32
N ASN A 116 1.93 3.87 5.47
CA ASN A 116 3.17 3.66 4.75
C ASN A 116 4.01 2.52 5.35
N LEU A 117 3.85 2.22 6.64
CA LEU A 117 4.44 1.05 7.28
C LEU A 117 3.80 -0.23 6.74
N LEU A 118 2.46 -0.34 6.79
CA LEU A 118 1.71 -1.48 6.25
C LEU A 118 1.95 -1.65 4.73
N ARG A 119 1.94 -0.56 3.97
CA ARG A 119 2.31 -0.59 2.54
C ARG A 119 3.75 -1.01 2.30
N ARG A 120 4.70 -0.72 3.22
CA ARG A 120 6.08 -1.21 3.13
C ARG A 120 6.16 -2.71 3.43
N THR A 121 5.35 -3.25 4.34
CA THR A 121 5.24 -4.69 4.61
C THR A 121 4.69 -5.45 3.42
N ILE A 122 3.54 -5.03 2.85
CA ILE A 122 2.94 -5.69 1.67
C ILE A 122 3.89 -5.63 0.46
N ARG A 123 4.61 -4.52 0.26
CA ARG A 123 5.67 -4.40 -0.75
C ARG A 123 6.81 -5.41 -0.54
N GLY A 124 7.07 -5.85 0.68
CA GLY A 124 8.06 -6.91 0.98
C GLY A 124 7.61 -8.29 0.53
N MET A 125 6.29 -8.55 0.53
CA MET A 125 5.70 -9.82 0.08
C MET A 125 5.49 -9.91 -1.44
N LEU A 126 5.75 -8.83 -2.18
CA LEU A 126 5.54 -8.75 -3.63
C LEU A 126 6.87 -8.83 -4.41
N PRO A 127 6.89 -9.41 -5.64
CA PRO A 127 8.11 -9.58 -6.43
C PRO A 127 8.60 -8.26 -7.04
N ARG A 128 9.18 -7.39 -6.19
CA ARG A 128 9.55 -5.99 -6.48
C ARG A 128 10.44 -5.76 -7.72
N ARG A 129 11.19 -6.77 -8.20
CA ARG A 129 12.01 -6.67 -9.42
C ARG A 129 11.23 -6.90 -10.72
N LYS A 130 10.04 -7.49 -10.70
CA LYS A 130 9.20 -7.76 -11.88
C LYS A 130 8.15 -6.65 -12.08
N PRO A 131 7.77 -6.29 -13.33
CA PRO A 131 6.78 -5.24 -13.60
C PRO A 131 5.41 -5.55 -12.97
N SER A 132 4.95 -6.81 -13.06
CA SER A 132 3.74 -7.32 -12.39
C SER A 132 3.69 -7.01 -10.88
N GLY A 133 4.82 -7.13 -10.17
CA GLY A 133 4.91 -6.79 -8.74
C GLY A 133 4.84 -5.29 -8.45
N ALA A 134 5.29 -4.45 -9.39
CA ALA A 134 5.14 -3.00 -9.31
C ALA A 134 3.69 -2.55 -9.62
N GLU A 135 3.01 -3.25 -10.53
CA GLU A 135 1.59 -3.04 -10.86
C GLU A 135 0.65 -3.47 -9.73
N ALA A 136 0.89 -4.65 -9.14
CA ALA A 136 0.24 -5.07 -7.90
C ALA A 136 0.32 -4.00 -6.80
N LEU A 137 1.49 -3.36 -6.63
CA LEU A 137 1.69 -2.27 -5.68
C LEU A 137 1.04 -0.92 -6.08
N ARG A 138 0.65 -0.75 -7.35
CA ARG A 138 -0.16 0.39 -7.84
C ARG A 138 -1.66 0.18 -7.60
N ARG A 139 -2.14 -1.09 -7.63
CA ARG A 139 -3.52 -1.47 -7.30
C ARG A 139 -3.87 -1.27 -5.82
N LEU A 140 -2.87 -1.40 -4.93
CA LEU A 140 -3.04 -1.26 -3.48
C LEU A 140 -3.24 0.21 -3.04
N ARG A 141 -4.29 0.45 -2.25
CA ARG A 141 -4.47 1.65 -1.41
C ARG A 141 -4.51 1.26 0.07
N VAL A 142 -4.03 2.17 0.93
CA VAL A 142 -4.02 2.01 2.39
C VAL A 142 -4.36 3.37 3.01
N TYR A 143 -5.30 3.39 3.94
CA TYR A 143 -5.81 4.59 4.60
C TYR A 143 -5.64 4.49 6.11
N VAL A 144 -5.53 5.66 6.76
CA VAL A 144 -5.64 5.82 8.21
C VAL A 144 -7.09 6.19 8.50
N GLY A 145 -7.76 5.47 9.39
CA GLY A 145 -9.22 5.51 9.55
C GLY A 145 -9.98 5.02 8.29
N VAL A 146 -11.28 5.34 8.25
CA VAL A 146 -12.17 5.11 7.09
C VAL A 146 -12.46 6.45 6.40
N PRO A 147 -12.21 6.60 5.09
CA PRO A 147 -12.73 7.73 4.32
C PRO A 147 -14.19 7.46 3.89
N GLU A 148 -15.00 8.51 3.82
CA GLU A 148 -16.44 8.47 3.51
C GLU A 148 -16.79 7.59 2.28
N LEU A 149 -15.94 7.55 1.26
CA LEU A 149 -16.08 6.74 0.04
C LEU A 149 -16.18 5.22 0.28
N TYR A 150 -15.70 4.72 1.43
CA TYR A 150 -15.64 3.30 1.78
C TYR A 150 -16.42 2.96 3.07
N GLU A 151 -17.17 3.91 3.63
CA GLU A 151 -18.02 3.64 4.79
C GLU A 151 -19.11 2.60 4.45
N GLY A 152 -19.35 1.66 5.36
CA GLY A 152 -20.29 0.54 5.18
C GLY A 152 -19.86 -0.57 4.19
N LYS A 153 -18.71 -0.45 3.51
CA LYS A 153 -18.27 -1.42 2.47
C LYS A 153 -17.08 -2.31 2.86
N SER A 154 -16.66 -2.24 4.12
CA SER A 154 -15.44 -2.90 4.61
C SER A 154 -15.66 -4.36 5.06
N THR A 155 -14.92 -5.29 4.48
CA THR A 155 -14.92 -6.72 4.85
C THR A 155 -13.76 -7.04 5.81
N SER A 156 -13.99 -7.81 6.87
CA SER A 156 -12.91 -8.36 7.70
C SER A 156 -12.37 -9.68 7.13
N LEU A 157 -11.09 -9.97 7.36
CA LEU A 157 -10.46 -11.22 6.93
C LEU A 157 -10.27 -12.17 8.13
N LYS A 158 -11.22 -13.08 8.34
CA LYS A 158 -11.21 -14.05 9.45
C LYS A 158 -9.89 -14.83 9.58
N GLU A 159 -9.30 -15.22 8.45
CA GLU A 159 -7.97 -15.86 8.38
C GLU A 159 -6.82 -15.04 8.99
N ALA A 160 -6.95 -13.72 9.07
CA ALA A 160 -5.94 -12.79 9.59
C ALA A 160 -6.25 -12.24 10.99
N GLU A 161 -7.41 -12.56 11.56
CA GLU A 161 -7.80 -12.11 12.90
C GLU A 161 -6.80 -12.59 13.97
N PHE A 162 -6.68 -11.81 15.04
CA PHE A 162 -5.80 -12.13 16.16
C PHE A 162 -6.50 -13.06 17.16
N ASP A 163 -5.84 -14.17 17.48
CA ASP A 163 -6.25 -15.09 18.53
C ASP A 163 -5.80 -14.52 19.89
N THR A 164 -6.78 -14.12 20.69
CA THR A 164 -6.66 -13.43 21.98
C THR A 164 -5.98 -14.26 23.09
N ALA A 165 -5.76 -15.57 22.90
CA ALA A 165 -5.27 -16.48 23.94
C ALA A 165 -3.90 -16.08 24.54
N GLY A 166 -3.92 -15.31 25.63
CA GLY A 166 -2.78 -14.96 26.50
C GLY A 166 -1.65 -14.11 25.87
N ARG A 167 -1.75 -13.77 24.58
CA ARG A 167 -0.65 -13.17 23.80
C ARG A 167 -0.63 -11.65 23.89
N LYS A 168 0.53 -11.09 24.23
CA LYS A 168 0.78 -9.65 24.24
C LYS A 168 0.87 -9.12 22.81
N TYR A 169 0.28 -7.95 22.58
CA TYR A 169 0.26 -7.26 21.30
C TYR A 169 0.44 -5.74 21.48
N ILE A 170 0.64 -5.03 20.36
CA ILE A 170 0.64 -3.56 20.27
C ILE A 170 -0.09 -3.15 18.99
N THR A 171 -0.84 -2.05 19.01
CA THR A 171 -1.45 -1.51 17.79
C THR A 171 -0.41 -0.81 16.90
N LEU A 172 -0.63 -0.82 15.59
CA LEU A 172 0.24 -0.10 14.65
C LEU A 172 0.22 1.41 14.92
N GLY A 173 -0.92 1.94 15.37
CA GLY A 173 -1.09 3.33 15.81
C GLY A 173 -0.19 3.71 16.98
N GLU A 174 -0.16 2.91 18.05
CA GLU A 174 0.76 3.12 19.19
C GLU A 174 2.23 3.06 18.78
N LEU A 175 2.62 2.05 17.99
CA LEU A 175 3.99 1.92 17.52
C LEU A 175 4.41 3.15 16.69
N CYS A 176 3.54 3.61 15.80
CA CYS A 176 3.77 4.81 15.01
C CYS A 176 3.81 6.08 15.87
N ARG A 177 2.93 6.23 16.86
CA ARG A 177 2.94 7.34 17.83
C ARG A 177 4.28 7.39 18.59
N ALA A 178 4.74 6.25 19.14
CA ALA A 178 6.04 6.15 19.82
C ALA A 178 7.25 6.49 18.93
N VAL A 179 7.15 6.21 17.62
CA VAL A 179 8.17 6.49 16.60
C VAL A 179 8.10 7.94 16.05
N GLY A 180 7.20 8.78 16.59
CA GLY A 180 7.08 10.20 16.23
C GLY A 180 6.16 10.47 15.04
N TRP A 181 5.08 9.72 14.89
CA TRP A 181 3.89 10.13 14.14
C TRP A 181 2.93 10.91 15.06
N ARG A 182 2.49 12.09 14.61
CA ARG A 182 1.64 12.99 15.42
C ARG A 182 0.18 12.56 15.56
N GLY A 183 -0.28 11.55 14.81
CA GLY A 183 -1.58 10.91 15.03
C GLY A 183 -2.77 11.65 14.42
N ASP A 184 -2.83 11.72 13.08
CA ASP A 184 -3.90 12.37 12.31
C ASP A 184 -5.24 11.57 12.32
N VAL A 185 -5.62 10.98 13.46
CA VAL A 185 -6.80 10.11 13.61
C VAL A 185 -8.01 10.97 13.99
N LYS A 186 -9.02 11.03 13.11
CA LYS A 186 -10.36 11.51 13.47
C LYS A 186 -11.04 10.47 14.38
N GLU A 187 -10.66 10.46 15.65
CA GLU A 187 -11.19 9.56 16.68
C GLU A 187 -12.68 9.89 16.93
N ARG A 188 -13.60 9.25 16.18
CA ARG A 188 -15.03 9.24 16.49
C ARG A 188 -15.18 8.63 17.89
N ARG A 189 -15.45 9.47 18.89
CA ARG A 189 -15.57 9.08 20.31
C ARG A 189 -16.69 8.07 20.51
N THR A 190 -16.39 6.78 20.38
CA THR A 190 -17.23 5.70 20.88
C THR A 190 -17.24 5.78 22.40
N LYS A 191 -18.32 6.33 22.97
CA LYS A 191 -18.59 6.22 24.41
C LYS A 191 -18.80 4.74 24.75
N GLY A 192 -18.16 4.26 25.81
CA GLY A 192 -18.26 2.86 26.25
C GLY A 192 -17.19 1.98 25.63
N GLY A 193 -16.47 1.25 26.49
CA GLY A 193 -15.31 0.43 26.10
C GLY A 193 -14.40 0.11 27.29
N ALA A 194 -14.98 -0.16 28.46
CA ALA A 194 -14.24 -0.56 29.65
C ALA A 194 -14.54 -2.03 29.97
N VAL A 195 -13.52 -2.87 29.84
CA VAL A 195 -13.36 -4.22 30.43
C VAL A 195 -11.86 -4.38 30.71
#